data_AF-A0A1G2CGZ5-F1
#
_entry.id   AF-A0A1G2CGZ5-F1
#
_cell.length_a   1.000
_cell.length_b   1.000
_cell.length_c   1.000
_cell.angle_alpha   90.00
_cell.angle_beta   90.00
_cell.angle_gamma   90.00
#
_symmetry.space_group_name_H-M   'P 1'
#
loop_
_entity.id
_entity.type
_entity.pdbx_description
1 polymer ?
#
loop_
_entity_poly.entity_id
_entity_poly.type
_entity_poly.pdbx_seq_one_letter_code
_entity_poly.pdbx_strand_id
1 'polypeptide(L)'
;MGIISNMNPVQWPHIRETFPTLHEDSGVFAFHVLSCRDKLVKPDLRIYALAFGKACAQSEGALLPGECVFIDDREENVKAAEEFGMRAILADESGPWGIARNLADLGVLLPPADYYPPPVVPRVPSPIRGMA
;
A
#
# COMPACT_ATOMS: atom_id res chain seq x y z
N MET A 1 5.57 4.06 6.13
CA MET A 1 4.91 3.61 4.88
C MET A 1 3.47 4.11 4.85
N GLY A 2 2.80 4.15 3.69
CA GLY A 2 1.39 4.52 3.57
C GLY A 2 0.68 3.73 2.47
N ILE A 3 -0.66 3.76 2.46
CA ILE A 3 -1.48 3.04 1.45
C ILE A 3 -2.14 4.05 0.51
N ILE A 4 -2.08 3.78 -0.80
CA ILE A 4 -2.84 4.50 -1.83
C ILE A 4 -3.68 3.48 -2.59
N SER A 5 -5.00 3.51 -2.44
CA SER A 5 -5.87 2.49 -3.03
C SER A 5 -7.14 3.05 -3.66
N ASN A 6 -7.42 2.59 -4.89
CA ASN A 6 -8.72 2.76 -5.51
C ASN A 6 -9.66 1.73 -4.89
N MET A 7 -10.66 2.17 -4.15
CA MET A 7 -11.53 1.27 -3.39
C MET A 7 -12.96 1.79 -3.39
N ASN A 8 -13.93 0.88 -3.26
CA ASN A 8 -15.32 1.26 -3.03
C ASN A 8 -15.59 1.51 -1.53
N PRO A 9 -16.65 2.25 -1.16
CA PRO A 9 -16.93 2.60 0.24
C PRO A 9 -17.25 1.40 1.16
N VAL A 10 -17.72 0.28 0.60
CA VAL A 10 -18.13 -0.91 1.36
C VAL A 10 -16.94 -1.82 1.69
N GLN A 11 -15.95 -1.84 0.81
CA GLN A 11 -14.80 -2.73 0.89
C GLN A 11 -13.82 -2.33 2.01
N TRP A 12 -13.62 -1.03 2.26
CA TRP A 12 -12.64 -0.58 3.26
C TRP A 12 -12.96 -1.03 4.70
N PRO A 13 -14.20 -0.87 5.22
CA PRO A 13 -14.55 -1.39 6.53
C PRO A 13 -14.23 -2.88 6.70
N HIS A 14 -14.57 -3.69 5.70
CA HIS A 14 -14.34 -5.14 5.73
C HIS A 14 -12.85 -5.50 5.70
N ILE A 15 -12.07 -4.85 4.83
CA ILE A 15 -10.60 -5.04 4.76
C ILE A 15 -9.96 -4.68 6.10
N ARG A 16 -10.35 -3.55 6.67
CA ARG A 16 -9.80 -3.10 7.95
C ARG A 16 -10.14 -4.08 9.08
N GLU A 17 -11.35 -4.60 9.14
CA GLU A 17 -11.73 -5.63 10.14
C GLU A 17 -10.94 -6.94 9.95
N THR A 18 -10.72 -7.35 8.70
CA THR A 18 -10.06 -8.63 8.36
C THR A 18 -8.54 -8.58 8.54
N PHE A 19 -7.92 -7.42 8.30
CA PHE A 19 -6.47 -7.25 8.30
C PHE A 19 -6.05 -6.14 9.30
N PRO A 20 -5.89 -6.48 10.59
CA PRO A 20 -5.48 -5.52 11.62
C PRO A 20 -4.19 -4.77 11.32
N THR A 21 -3.27 -5.36 10.55
CA THR A 21 -2.01 -4.73 10.11
C THR A 21 -2.21 -3.55 9.15
N LEU A 22 -3.41 -3.36 8.61
CA LEU A 22 -3.76 -2.22 7.75
C LEU A 22 -4.38 -1.06 8.54
N HIS A 23 -4.46 -1.13 9.87
CA HIS A 23 -4.90 0.03 10.65
C HIS A 23 -3.74 1.02 10.84
N GLU A 24 -4.07 2.30 11.00
CA GLU A 24 -3.06 3.36 11.20
C GLU A 24 -2.35 3.22 12.56
N ASP A 25 -3.00 2.60 13.54
CA ASP A 25 -2.45 2.30 14.87
C ASP A 25 -1.61 1.01 14.91
N SER A 26 -1.55 0.25 13.81
CA SER A 26 -0.72 -0.96 13.72
C SER A 26 0.79 -0.68 13.75
N GLY A 27 1.18 0.58 13.51
CA GLY A 27 2.58 0.99 13.37
C GLY A 27 3.22 0.63 12.01
N VAL A 28 2.52 -0.08 11.13
CA VAL A 28 3.04 -0.47 9.80
C VAL A 28 2.80 0.63 8.76
N PHE A 29 1.56 1.11 8.67
CA PHE A 29 1.16 2.17 7.73
C PHE A 29 0.74 3.42 8.52
N ALA A 30 1.48 4.51 8.33
CA ALA A 30 1.25 5.75 9.06
C ALA A 30 0.05 6.54 8.54
N PHE A 31 -0.38 6.29 7.29
CA PHE A 31 -1.52 6.96 6.70
C PHE A 31 -2.14 6.16 5.56
N HIS A 32 -3.40 6.48 5.26
CA HIS A 32 -4.12 5.99 4.09
C HIS A 32 -4.55 7.13 3.17
N VAL A 33 -4.61 6.86 1.87
CA VAL A 33 -5.27 7.65 0.83
C VAL A 33 -6.16 6.69 0.04
N LEU A 34 -7.47 6.85 0.18
CA LEU A 34 -8.47 5.91 -0.33
C LEU A 34 -9.45 6.65 -1.24
N SER A 35 -9.61 6.18 -2.48
CA SER A 35 -10.40 6.94 -3.47
C SER A 35 -11.85 7.18 -3.06
N CYS A 36 -12.46 6.22 -2.35
CA CYS A 36 -13.81 6.37 -1.80
C CYS A 36 -13.95 7.50 -0.76
N ARG A 37 -12.88 7.80 0.00
CA ARG A 37 -12.86 8.81 1.05
C ARG A 37 -12.33 10.15 0.53
N ASP A 38 -11.19 10.12 -0.14
CA ASP A 38 -10.42 11.28 -0.56
C ASP A 38 -10.86 11.84 -1.93
N LYS A 39 -11.77 11.13 -2.64
CA LYS A 39 -12.39 11.53 -3.92
C LYS A 39 -11.38 11.81 -5.05
N LEU A 40 -10.19 11.22 -4.93
CA LEU A 40 -9.14 11.18 -5.94
C LEU A 40 -8.89 9.72 -6.29
N VAL A 41 -8.62 9.42 -7.56
CA VAL A 41 -8.48 8.04 -8.05
C VAL A 41 -7.20 7.94 -8.85
N LYS A 42 -6.41 6.89 -8.63
CA LYS A 42 -5.28 6.58 -9.53
C LYS A 42 -5.84 6.29 -10.93
N PRO A 43 -5.21 6.78 -12.02
CA PRO A 43 -3.88 7.37 -12.09
C PRO A 43 -3.84 8.93 -12.04
N ASP A 44 -4.85 9.62 -11.49
CA ASP A 44 -4.82 11.08 -11.37
C ASP A 44 -3.67 11.56 -10.48
N LEU A 45 -2.76 12.39 -11.02
CA LEU A 45 -1.56 12.91 -10.34
C LEU A 45 -1.85 13.53 -8.96
N ARG A 46 -3.05 14.07 -8.75
CA ARG A 46 -3.44 14.70 -7.47
C ARG A 46 -3.46 13.71 -6.31
N ILE A 47 -3.70 12.41 -6.56
CA ILE A 47 -3.69 11.40 -5.49
C ILE A 47 -2.26 11.15 -4.98
N TYR A 48 -1.28 11.18 -5.87
CA TYR A 48 0.14 11.02 -5.54
C TYR A 48 0.65 12.25 -4.80
N ALA A 49 0.23 13.46 -5.22
CA ALA A 49 0.52 14.70 -4.50
C ALA A 49 -0.04 14.68 -3.06
N LEU A 50 -1.29 14.24 -2.88
CA LEU A 50 -1.90 14.11 -1.56
C LEU A 50 -1.14 13.11 -0.68
N ALA A 51 -0.78 11.94 -1.22
CA ALA A 51 -0.03 10.92 -0.49
C ALA A 51 1.38 11.40 -0.14
N PHE A 52 2.07 12.07 -1.06
CA PHE A 52 3.37 12.66 -0.83
C PHE A 52 3.34 13.73 0.27
N GLY A 53 2.34 14.63 0.25
CA GLY A 53 2.15 15.61 1.32
C GLY A 53 1.96 14.97 2.69
N LYS A 54 1.23 13.85 2.77
CA LYS A 54 1.10 13.06 4.01
C LYS A 54 2.44 12.43 4.42
N ALA A 55 3.21 11.89 3.47
CA ALA A 55 4.54 11.35 3.75
C ALA A 55 5.50 12.42 4.29
N CYS A 56 5.52 13.61 3.68
CA CYS A 56 6.31 14.74 4.18
C CYS A 56 5.92 15.13 5.61
N ALA A 57 4.62 15.16 5.93
CA ALA A 57 4.14 15.46 7.28
C ALA A 57 4.52 14.41 8.34
N GLN A 58 4.96 13.21 7.93
CA GLN A 58 5.43 12.15 8.80
C GLN A 58 6.96 12.02 8.82
N SER A 59 7.66 12.76 7.96
CA SER A 59 9.13 12.75 7.88
C SER A 59 9.71 13.80 8.82
N GLU A 60 10.84 13.47 9.46
CA GLU A 60 11.60 14.43 10.28
C GLU A 60 12.34 15.48 9.44
N GLY A 61 12.43 15.28 8.12
CA GLY A 61 13.12 16.18 7.19
C GLY A 61 12.37 16.39 5.88
N ALA A 62 12.89 17.31 5.06
CA ALA A 62 12.38 17.53 3.72
C ALA A 62 12.55 16.26 2.89
N LEU A 63 11.44 15.78 2.33
CA LEU A 63 11.40 14.63 1.43
C LEU A 63 11.26 15.14 0.00
N LEU A 64 11.91 14.46 -0.94
CA LEU A 64 11.73 14.65 -2.38
C LEU A 64 10.89 13.50 -2.95
N PRO A 65 10.09 13.72 -4.02
CA PRO A 65 9.30 12.65 -4.63
C PRO A 65 10.13 11.42 -5.01
N GLY A 66 11.35 11.62 -5.52
CA GLY A 66 12.26 10.55 -5.91
C GLY A 66 12.83 9.71 -4.76
N GLU A 67 12.59 10.11 -3.51
CA GLU A 67 12.92 9.32 -2.31
C GLU A 67 11.76 8.40 -1.89
N CYS A 68 10.59 8.55 -2.51
CA CYS A 68 9.47 7.63 -2.35
C CYS A 68 9.51 6.52 -3.41
N VAL A 69 9.17 5.30 -3.00
CA VAL A 69 8.92 4.17 -3.89
C VAL A 69 7.43 3.83 -3.85
N PHE A 70 6.78 3.83 -5.00
CA PHE A 70 5.39 3.43 -5.19
C PHE A 70 5.32 2.00 -5.75
N ILE A 71 4.39 1.18 -5.27
CA ILE A 71 4.21 -0.21 -5.74
C ILE A 71 2.74 -0.39 -6.10
N ASP A 72 2.46 -0.88 -7.31
CA ASP A 72 1.10 -1.09 -7.81
C ASP A 72 1.08 -2.17 -8.90
N ASP A 73 -0.03 -2.88 -9.06
CA ASP A 73 -0.21 -3.94 -10.05
C ASP A 73 -0.67 -3.42 -11.42
N ARG A 74 -1.03 -2.14 -11.54
CA ARG A 74 -1.47 -1.54 -12.81
C ARG A 74 -0.39 -0.64 -13.40
N GLU A 75 0.00 -0.93 -14.64
CA GLU A 75 1.00 -0.12 -15.37
C GLU A 75 0.64 1.36 -15.43
N GLU A 76 -0.64 1.71 -15.64
CA GLU A 76 -1.05 3.12 -15.70
C GLU A 76 -0.78 3.87 -14.40
N ASN A 77 -0.89 3.19 -13.25
CA ASN A 77 -0.66 3.79 -11.95
C ASN A 77 0.83 3.95 -11.67
N VAL A 78 1.65 2.98 -12.10
CA VAL A 78 3.11 3.03 -12.02
C VAL A 78 3.63 4.21 -12.85
N LYS A 79 3.22 4.31 -14.11
CA LYS A 79 3.63 5.40 -15.02
C LYS A 79 3.25 6.78 -14.47
N ALA A 80 2.05 6.93 -13.90
CA ALA A 80 1.63 8.19 -13.29
C ALA A 80 2.42 8.54 -12.03
N ALA A 81 2.84 7.54 -11.23
CA ALA A 81 3.72 7.79 -10.09
C ALA A 81 5.11 8.27 -10.53
N GLU A 82 5.66 7.68 -11.60
CA GLU A 82 6.90 8.11 -12.22
C GLU A 82 6.78 9.53 -12.80
N GLU A 83 5.68 9.84 -13.48
CA GLU A 83 5.38 11.19 -13.99
C GLU A 83 5.32 12.23 -12.87
N PHE A 84 4.75 11.87 -11.71
CA PHE A 84 4.78 12.72 -10.51
C PHE A 84 6.19 12.89 -9.93
N GLY A 85 7.13 12.00 -10.25
CA GLY A 85 8.54 12.06 -9.83
C GLY A 85 8.91 11.04 -8.75
N MET A 86 8.05 10.07 -8.44
CA MET A 86 8.40 8.94 -7.56
C MET A 86 9.19 7.87 -8.31
N ARG A 87 9.93 7.05 -7.57
CA ARG A 87 10.32 5.73 -8.07
C ARG A 87 9.09 4.83 -8.03
N ALA A 88 8.91 3.95 -9.00
CA ALA A 88 7.78 3.03 -9.01
C ALA A 88 8.18 1.61 -9.40
N ILE A 89 7.44 0.63 -8.88
CA ILE A 89 7.62 -0.80 -9.14
C ILE A 89 6.27 -1.38 -9.55
N LEU A 90 6.24 -2.08 -10.69
CA LEU A 90 5.10 -2.89 -11.10
C LEU A 90 5.08 -4.19 -10.28
N ALA A 91 3.98 -4.45 -9.59
CA ALA A 91 3.71 -5.72 -8.93
C ALA A 91 3.13 -6.71 -9.94
N ASP A 92 4.00 -7.52 -10.55
CA ASP A 92 3.68 -8.50 -11.58
C ASP A 92 3.65 -9.95 -11.04
N GLU A 93 3.67 -10.94 -11.94
CA GLU A 93 3.68 -12.37 -11.59
C GLU A 93 4.91 -12.84 -10.80
N SER A 94 5.99 -12.04 -10.73
CA SER A 94 7.14 -12.33 -9.87
C SER A 94 6.79 -12.20 -8.38
N GLY A 95 5.67 -11.56 -8.07
CA GLY A 95 5.07 -11.48 -6.75
C GLY A 95 5.97 -10.77 -5.72
N PRO A 96 5.82 -11.10 -4.42
CA PRO A 96 6.52 -10.38 -3.35
C PRO A 96 8.05 -10.50 -3.45
N TRP A 97 8.57 -11.58 -4.02
CA TRP A 97 10.01 -11.79 -4.17
C TRP A 97 10.63 -10.89 -5.25
N GLY A 98 9.91 -10.63 -6.35
CA GLY A 98 10.36 -9.66 -7.35
C GLY A 98 10.34 -8.24 -6.82
N ILE A 99 9.26 -7.86 -6.12
CA ILE A 99 9.17 -6.58 -5.42
C ILE A 99 10.33 -6.43 -4.43
N ALA A 100 10.64 -7.47 -3.65
CA ALA A 100 11.72 -7.44 -2.68
C ALA A 100 13.09 -7.19 -3.32
N ARG A 101 13.38 -7.83 -4.45
CA ARG A 101 14.61 -7.58 -5.21
C ARG A 101 14.67 -6.15 -5.72
N ASN A 102 13.60 -5.66 -6.35
CA ASN A 102 13.55 -4.28 -6.87
C ASN A 102 13.72 -3.24 -5.76
N LEU A 103 13.15 -3.48 -4.58
CA LEU A 103 13.36 -2.64 -3.40
C LEU A 103 14.82 -2.66 -2.93
N ALA A 104 15.45 -3.84 -2.89
CA ALA A 104 16.86 -3.97 -2.53
C ALA A 104 17.79 -3.23 -3.51
N ASP A 105 17.50 -3.30 -4.82
CA ASP A 105 18.25 -2.57 -5.85
C ASP A 105 18.14 -1.04 -5.68
N LEU A 106 17.04 -0.56 -5.10
CA LEU A 106 16.84 0.84 -4.72
C LEU A 106 17.45 1.22 -3.36
N GLY A 107 18.13 0.28 -2.70
CA GLY A 107 18.74 0.47 -1.38
C GLY A 107 17.76 0.41 -0.20
N VAL A 108 16.53 -0.05 -0.43
CA VAL A 108 15.55 -0.26 0.66
C VAL A 108 15.92 -1.55 1.38
N LEU A 109 16.40 -1.42 2.61
CA LEU A 109 16.75 -2.56 3.47
C LEU A 109 15.49 -3.29 3.90
N LEU A 110 15.32 -4.51 3.41
CA LEU A 110 14.28 -5.41 3.88
C LEU A 110 14.80 -6.21 5.07
N PRO A 111 13.93 -6.53 6.05
CA PRO A 111 14.30 -7.44 7.10
C PRO A 111 14.64 -8.82 6.49
N PRO A 112 15.47 -9.63 7.18
CA PRO A 112 15.89 -10.94 6.68
C PRO A 112 14.67 -11.84 6.41
N ALA A 113 14.80 -12.78 5.47
CA ALA A 113 13.67 -13.54 4.93
C ALA A 113 12.89 -14.38 5.97
N ASP A 114 13.51 -14.68 7.12
CA ASP A 114 12.93 -15.35 8.28
C ASP A 114 12.09 -14.43 9.19
N TYR A 115 12.10 -13.11 8.92
CA TYR A 115 11.30 -12.12 9.64
C TYR A 115 9.82 -12.15 9.26
N TYR A 116 9.45 -12.68 8.09
CA TYR A 116 8.05 -12.72 7.66
C TYR A 116 7.36 -13.94 8.29
N PRO A 117 6.48 -13.76 9.30
CA PRO A 117 5.69 -14.88 9.82
C PRO A 117 4.83 -15.44 8.68
N PRO A 118 4.50 -16.75 8.71
CA PRO A 118 3.58 -17.32 7.74
C PRO A 118 2.29 -16.50 7.72
N PRO A 119 1.68 -16.27 6.54
CA PRO A 119 0.48 -15.47 6.42
C PRO A 119 -0.57 -16.01 7.41
N VAL A 120 -1.01 -15.15 8.33
CA VAL A 120 -2.14 -15.46 9.20
C VAL A 120 -3.36 -15.46 8.30
N VAL A 121 -3.74 -16.64 7.81
CA VAL A 121 -4.99 -16.79 7.07
C VAL A 121 -6.12 -16.52 8.06
N PRO A 122 -6.90 -15.42 7.90
CA PRO A 122 -8.02 -15.16 8.79
C PRO A 122 -8.94 -16.37 8.72
N ARG A 123 -9.28 -16.95 9.88
CA ARG A 123 -10.31 -17.99 9.93
C ARG A 123 -11.62 -17.32 9.51
N VAL A 124 -12.05 -17.57 8.27
CA VAL A 124 -13.42 -17.26 7.85
C VAL A 124 -14.33 -18.05 8.80
N PRO A 125 -15.23 -17.41 9.58
CA PRO A 125 -16.18 -18.14 10.38
C PRO A 125 -16.91 -19.11 9.47
N SER A 126 -16.97 -20.40 9.84
CA SER A 126 -17.81 -21.35 9.11
C SER A 126 -19.22 -20.75 9.02
N PRO A 127 -19.87 -20.80 7.84
CA PRO A 127 -21.26 -20.37 7.75
C PRO A 127 -22.03 -21.10 8.86
N ILE A 128 -22.74 -20.33 9.68
CA ILE A 128 -23.61 -20.84 10.74
C ILE A 128 -24.41 -21.97 10.09
N ARG A 129 -24.19 -23.21 10.53
CA ARG A 129 -25.05 -24.33 10.12
C ARG A 129 -26.45 -23.93 10.56
N GLY A 130 -27.26 -23.53 9.59
CA GLY A 130 -28.65 -23.19 9.79
C GLY A 130 -29.34 -24.32 10.52
N MET A 131 -30.11 -23.92 11.51
CA MET A 131 -31.15 -24.71 12.15
C MET A 131 -31.93 -25.47 11.07
N ALA A 132 -31.95 -26.79 11.19
CA ALA A 132 -32.96 -27.68 10.65
C ALA A 132 -33.09 -28.84 11.64
#